data_AF-A0A4Y1QRE5-F1
#
_entry.id   AF-A0A4Y1QRE5-F1
#
_cell.length_a   1.000
_cell.length_b   1.000
_cell.length_c   1.000
_cell.angle_alpha   90.00
_cell.angle_beta   90.00
_cell.angle_gamma   90.00
#
_symmetry.space_group_name_H-M   'P 1'
#
loop_
_entity.id
_entity.type
_entity.pdbx_description
1 polymer ?
#
loop_
_entity_poly.entity_id
_entity_poly.type
_entity_poly.pdbx_seq_one_letter_code
_entity_poly.pdbx_strand_id
1 'polypeptide(L)'
;LAEEALSIHSAAGITTRSKAKLTPDQWTVVPLPAKIMALLADALVEIQEQVVAGDNEDSDWEEVEADDVQLDKDLMYSAGVTSSGRPSHQHLEAIAKAFNKDEEEDRYEDDQLTVADPLNQINLANYLAEFFVNFSQSERQMFDHIFQSLTQDQRNAIQMVRAQ
;
A
#
# COMPACT_ATOMS: atom_id res chain seq x y z
N LEU A 1 25.32 -9.79 27.94
CA LEU A 1 24.15 -10.54 27.44
C LEU A 1 24.02 -10.17 25.98
N ALA A 2 24.23 -11.14 25.10
CA ALA A 2 24.57 -10.92 23.71
C ALA A 2 23.46 -10.20 22.94
N GLU A 3 23.83 -9.15 22.20
CA GLU A 3 23.03 -8.61 21.10
C GLU A 3 22.80 -9.73 20.10
N GLU A 4 21.54 -10.16 19.94
CA GLU A 4 21.15 -10.89 18.73
C GLU A 4 21.25 -9.92 17.56
N ALA A 5 22.32 -10.10 16.79
CA ALA A 5 22.47 -9.50 15.49
C ALA A 5 21.20 -9.75 14.66
N LEU A 6 20.62 -8.66 14.16
CA LEU A 6 19.54 -8.62 13.18
C LEU A 6 20.02 -9.26 11.87
N SER A 7 20.09 -10.59 11.82
CA SER A 7 20.46 -11.35 10.63
C SER A 7 19.25 -12.11 10.13
N ILE A 8 18.43 -11.43 9.31
CA ILE A 8 17.52 -12.13 8.41
C ILE A 8 18.43 -12.91 7.45
N HIS A 9 18.58 -14.21 7.68
CA HIS A 9 19.29 -15.09 6.75
C HIS A 9 18.51 -15.12 5.44
N SER A 10 18.77 -14.16 4.55
CA SER A 10 18.28 -14.19 3.18
C SER A 10 18.96 -15.36 2.49
N ALA A 11 18.25 -16.48 2.38
CA ALA A 11 18.62 -17.53 1.44
C ALA A 11 18.65 -16.87 0.05
N ALA A 12 19.83 -16.81 -0.57
CA ALA A 12 20.02 -16.09 -1.82
C ALA A 12 18.99 -16.50 -2.90
N GLY A 13 18.25 -15.51 -3.42
CA GLY A 13 17.28 -15.66 -4.51
C GLY A 13 15.82 -15.50 -4.08
N ILE A 14 14.91 -15.72 -5.04
CA ILE A 14 13.47 -15.63 -4.79
C ILE A 14 13.05 -16.71 -3.78
N THR A 15 12.44 -16.27 -2.68
CA THR A 15 11.80 -17.14 -1.70
C THR A 15 10.34 -17.34 -2.09
N THR A 16 10.02 -18.55 -2.54
CA THR A 16 8.63 -18.97 -2.79
C THR A 16 8.02 -19.57 -1.54
N ARG A 17 6.69 -19.69 -1.50
CA ARG A 17 5.97 -20.36 -0.39
C ARG A 17 6.50 -21.79 -0.13
N SER A 18 6.88 -22.52 -1.18
CA SER A 18 7.48 -23.85 -1.06
C SER A 18 8.87 -23.82 -0.41
N LYS A 19 9.70 -22.79 -0.67
CA LYS A 19 11.01 -22.59 -0.01
C LYS A 19 10.88 -22.13 1.44
N ALA A 20 9.95 -21.23 1.75
CA ALA A 20 9.68 -20.78 3.12
C ALA A 20 9.16 -21.92 4.02
N LYS A 21 8.42 -22.89 3.46
CA LYS A 21 8.03 -24.09 4.22
C LYS A 21 9.23 -24.95 4.66
N LEU A 22 10.28 -25.00 3.85
CA LEU A 22 11.50 -25.76 4.13
C LEU A 22 12.46 -25.00 5.06
N THR A 23 12.42 -23.67 5.01
CA THR A 23 13.21 -22.76 5.84
C THR A 23 12.23 -21.75 6.45
N PRO A 24 11.57 -22.10 7.57
CA PRO A 24 10.51 -21.29 8.14
C PRO A 24 10.97 -19.87 8.44
N ASP A 25 10.14 -18.90 8.10
CA ASP A 25 10.38 -17.49 8.38
C ASP A 25 10.58 -17.29 9.88
N GLN A 26 11.66 -16.61 10.25
CA GLN A 26 11.93 -16.21 11.62
C GLN A 26 11.49 -14.76 11.79
N TRP A 27 10.57 -14.52 12.72
CA TRP A 27 10.08 -13.18 13.05
C TRP A 27 10.79 -12.68 14.29
N THR A 28 11.32 -11.45 14.24
CA THR A 28 12.00 -10.84 15.38
C THR A 28 10.99 -10.36 16.41
N VAL A 29 11.29 -10.61 17.69
CA VAL A 29 10.54 -10.01 18.81
C VAL A 29 11.18 -8.67 19.13
N VAL A 30 10.41 -7.59 19.05
CA VAL A 30 10.88 -6.23 19.28
C VAL A 30 10.06 -5.53 20.38
N PRO A 31 10.67 -4.64 21.19
CA PRO A 31 9.92 -3.82 22.13
C PRO A 31 8.87 -2.95 21.41
N LEU A 32 7.70 -2.78 22.02
CA LEU A 32 6.60 -2.00 21.43
C LEU A 32 7.02 -0.57 21.01
N PRO A 33 7.74 0.22 21.84
CA PRO A 33 8.17 1.56 21.42
C PRO A 33 9.08 1.55 20.20
N ALA A 34 9.94 0.53 20.08
CA ALA A 34 10.80 0.37 18.92
C ALA A 34 10.00 0.03 17.66
N LYS A 35 8.98 -0.82 17.77
CA LYS A 35 8.10 -1.12 16.64
C LYS A 35 7.26 0.07 16.21
N ILE A 36 6.77 0.88 17.16
CA ILE A 36 6.05 2.13 16.85
C ILE A 36 6.98 3.08 16.11
N MET A 37 8.21 3.30 16.60
CA MET A 37 9.18 4.15 15.91
C MET A 37 9.48 3.64 14.49
N ALA A 38 9.66 2.32 14.32
CA ALA A 38 9.92 1.73 13.01
C ALA A 38 8.75 1.96 12.03
N LEU A 39 7.50 1.78 12.46
CA LEU A 39 6.32 2.02 11.61
C LEU A 39 6.16 3.48 11.23
N LEU A 40 6.43 4.42 12.15
CA LEU A 40 6.42 5.85 11.85
C LEU A 40 7.54 6.22 10.86
N ALA A 41 8.69 5.56 10.97
CA ALA A 41 9.79 5.73 10.03
C ALA A 41 9.46 5.14 8.65
N ASP A 42 8.81 3.98 8.59
CA ASP A 42 8.34 3.36 7.33
C ASP A 42 7.32 4.27 6.61
N ALA A 43 6.36 4.85 7.36
CA ALA A 43 5.43 5.83 6.80
C ALA A 43 6.16 7.06 6.24
N LEU A 44 7.22 7.52 6.93
CA LEU A 44 8.04 8.62 6.45
C LEU A 44 8.84 8.25 5.18
N VAL A 45 9.36 7.02 5.09
CA VAL A 45 10.03 6.50 3.88
C VAL A 45 9.06 6.50 2.71
N GLU A 46 7.86 5.95 2.88
CA GLU A 46 6.82 5.89 1.84
C GLU A 46 6.44 7.29 1.32
N ILE A 47 6.24 8.25 2.23
CA ILE A 47 5.96 9.65 1.87
C ILE A 47 7.10 10.25 1.05
N GLN A 48 8.36 10.03 1.45
CA GLN A 48 9.52 10.56 0.74
C GLN A 48 9.66 9.94 -0.66
N GLU A 49 9.37 8.64 -0.82
CA GLU A 49 9.39 7.95 -2.11
C GLU A 49 8.30 8.51 -3.05
N GLN A 50 7.10 8.80 -2.54
CA GLN A 50 6.01 9.39 -3.33
C GLN A 50 6.34 10.81 -3.82
N VAL A 51 6.99 11.64 -2.99
CA VAL A 51 7.42 12.99 -3.41
C VAL A 51 8.50 12.93 -4.50
N VAL A 52 9.40 11.96 -4.42
CA VAL A 52 10.43 11.75 -5.45
C VAL A 52 9.83 11.20 -6.75
N ALA A 53 8.76 10.39 -6.67
CA ALA A 53 8.04 9.86 -7.83
C ALA A 53 7.03 10.85 -8.45
N GLY A 54 6.58 11.85 -7.69
CA GLY A 54 5.53 12.80 -8.05
C GLY A 54 5.90 13.88 -9.08
N ASP A 55 7.15 13.91 -9.55
CA ASP A 55 7.57 14.78 -10.67
C ASP A 55 7.38 14.09 -12.04
N ASN A 56 6.86 12.86 -12.05
CA ASN A 56 6.43 12.15 -13.25
C ASN A 56 4.90 12.00 -13.22
N GLU A 57 4.22 13.06 -13.67
CA GLU A 57 2.78 13.13 -13.94
C GLU A 57 2.25 11.84 -14.60
N ASP A 58 1.06 11.42 -14.18
CA ASP A 58 0.22 10.37 -14.79
C ASP A 58 0.96 9.11 -15.24
N SER A 59 1.14 8.15 -14.33
CA SER A 59 1.29 6.76 -14.76
C SER A 59 -0.08 6.24 -15.19
N ASP A 60 -0.46 6.67 -16.39
CA ASP A 60 -1.54 6.16 -17.20
C ASP A 60 -1.47 4.62 -17.16
N TRP A 61 -2.45 4.00 -16.50
CA TRP A 61 -2.62 2.57 -16.55
C TRP A 61 -2.85 2.22 -18.02
N GLU A 62 -1.80 1.72 -18.68
CA GLU A 62 -1.82 1.34 -20.10
C GLU A 62 -2.97 0.34 -20.32
N GLU A 63 -4.08 0.82 -20.90
CA GLU A 63 -5.18 -0.01 -21.35
C GLU A 63 -4.59 -0.93 -22.42
N VAL A 64 -4.37 -2.19 -22.07
CA VAL A 64 -3.98 -3.23 -23.00
C VAL A 64 -5.13 -3.40 -23.99
N GLU A 65 -5.05 -2.66 -25.10
CA GLU A 65 -5.79 -2.89 -26.33
C GLU A 65 -5.73 -4.39 -26.63
N ALA A 66 -6.88 -5.04 -26.53
CA ALA A 66 -7.03 -6.44 -26.87
C ALA A 66 -6.84 -6.55 -28.40
N ASP A 67 -5.59 -6.73 -28.80
CA ASP A 67 -5.23 -7.06 -30.18
C ASP A 67 -6.09 -8.26 -30.61
N ASP A 68 -6.77 -8.07 -31.74
CA ASP A 68 -7.71 -9.00 -32.36
C ASP A 68 -6.95 -10.28 -32.73
N VAL A 69 -6.80 -11.18 -31.77
CA VAL A 69 -6.30 -12.53 -32.01
C VAL A 69 -7.37 -13.22 -32.83
N GLN A 70 -7.18 -13.16 -34.14
CA GLN A 70 -7.90 -13.88 -35.17
C GLN A 70 -8.09 -15.33 -34.73
N LEU A 71 -9.28 -15.57 -34.16
CA LEU A 71 -9.69 -16.81 -33.53
C LEU A 71 -9.61 -17.92 -34.58
N ASP A 72 -8.69 -18.86 -34.35
CA ASP A 72 -8.55 -20.06 -35.16
C ASP A 72 -9.91 -20.76 -35.27
N LYS A 73 -10.32 -20.98 -36.52
CA LYS A 73 -11.72 -21.14 -36.94
C LYS A 73 -12.19 -22.59 -36.83
N ASP A 74 -11.64 -23.35 -35.88
CA ASP A 74 -11.78 -24.81 -35.85
C ASP A 74 -12.25 -25.41 -34.51
N LEU A 75 -12.69 -24.58 -33.57
CA LEU A 75 -13.29 -25.03 -32.29
C LEU A 75 -14.82 -24.88 -32.24
N MET A 76 -15.47 -24.82 -33.40
CA MET A 76 -16.92 -24.64 -33.57
C MET A 76 -17.68 -25.96 -33.76
N TYR A 77 -17.41 -26.96 -32.92
CA TYR A 77 -18.28 -28.14 -32.83
C TYR A 77 -18.37 -28.65 -31.39
N SER A 78 -19.31 -28.12 -30.61
CA SER A 78 -20.20 -28.90 -29.73
C SER A 78 -20.78 -28.02 -28.63
N ALA A 79 -22.05 -27.67 -28.78
CA ALA A 79 -23.11 -27.67 -27.75
C ALA A 79 -24.16 -26.63 -28.16
N GLY A 80 -25.25 -27.13 -28.74
CA GLY A 80 -26.42 -26.31 -29.02
C GLY A 80 -27.04 -25.77 -27.73
N VAL A 81 -27.17 -24.46 -27.66
CA VAL A 81 -28.34 -23.81 -27.07
C VAL A 81 -28.82 -22.76 -28.07
N THR A 82 -30.09 -22.89 -28.40
CA THR A 82 -30.88 -22.08 -29.31
C THR A 82 -30.96 -20.62 -28.85
N SER A 83 -30.87 -19.70 -29.81
CA SER A 83 -31.42 -18.33 -29.79
C SER A 83 -31.60 -17.65 -28.43
N SER A 84 -30.76 -16.66 -28.13
CA SER A 84 -31.23 -15.48 -27.39
C SER A 84 -30.63 -14.26 -28.07
N GLY A 85 -31.54 -13.42 -28.57
CA GLY A 85 -31.22 -12.28 -29.40
C GLY A 85 -30.33 -11.27 -28.68
N ARG A 86 -29.72 -10.39 -29.47
CA ARG A 86 -29.06 -9.17 -28.99
C ARG A 86 -29.84 -8.60 -27.80
N PRO A 87 -29.17 -8.27 -26.67
CA PRO A 87 -29.85 -7.61 -25.56
C PRO A 87 -30.64 -6.42 -26.12
N SER A 88 -31.96 -6.45 -25.92
CA SER A 88 -32.82 -5.36 -26.38
C SER A 88 -32.43 -4.09 -25.63
N HIS A 89 -32.72 -2.91 -26.19
CA HIS A 89 -32.50 -1.63 -25.51
C HIS A 89 -33.10 -1.62 -24.09
N GLN A 90 -34.24 -2.30 -23.91
CA GLN A 90 -34.90 -2.46 -22.62
C GLN A 90 -34.05 -3.27 -21.61
N HIS A 91 -33.26 -4.24 -22.08
CA HIS A 91 -32.34 -5.00 -21.24
C HIS A 91 -31.16 -4.13 -20.79
N LEU A 92 -30.61 -3.31 -21.69
CA LEU A 92 -29.55 -2.35 -21.35
C LEU A 92 -30.07 -1.26 -20.41
N GLU A 93 -31.29 -0.77 -20.61
CA GLU A 93 -31.94 0.21 -19.75
C GLU A 93 -32.27 -0.36 -18.36
N ALA A 94 -32.66 -1.64 -18.28
CA ALA A 94 -32.84 -2.32 -17.01
C ALA A 94 -31.52 -2.47 -16.24
N ILE A 95 -30.42 -2.76 -16.95
CA ILE A 95 -29.07 -2.83 -16.37
C ILE A 95 -28.64 -1.43 -15.90
N ALA A 96 -28.76 -0.40 -16.73
CA ALA A 96 -28.41 0.97 -16.36
C ALA A 96 -29.23 1.46 -15.16
N LYS A 97 -30.52 1.11 -15.09
CA LYS A 97 -31.39 1.45 -13.96
C LYS A 97 -31.08 0.65 -12.69
N ALA A 98 -30.52 -0.55 -12.82
CA ALA A 98 -30.04 -1.32 -11.67
C ALA A 98 -28.77 -0.71 -11.07
N PHE A 99 -27.92 -0.07 -11.88
CA PHE A 99 -26.71 0.63 -11.43
C PHE A 99 -26.96 2.09 -11.01
N ASN A 100 -27.95 2.78 -11.57
CA ASN A 100 -28.30 4.17 -11.23
C ASN A 100 -29.19 4.30 -9.98
N LYS A 101 -29.60 3.20 -9.33
CA LYS A 101 -30.65 3.29 -8.31
C LYS A 101 -30.18 3.77 -6.93
N ASP A 102 -28.88 3.81 -6.68
CA ASP A 102 -28.37 4.01 -5.32
C ASP A 102 -27.32 5.14 -5.21
N GLU A 103 -27.22 6.06 -6.17
CA GLU A 103 -26.28 7.22 -6.02
C GLU A 103 -26.64 8.14 -4.83
N GLU A 104 -27.89 8.09 -4.33
CA GLU A 104 -28.28 8.81 -3.11
C GLU A 104 -28.29 7.95 -1.84
N GLU A 105 -28.32 6.61 -1.96
CA GLU A 105 -28.39 5.68 -0.82
C GLU A 105 -26.98 5.14 -0.43
N ASP A 106 -26.00 5.23 -1.34
CA ASP A 106 -24.59 4.85 -1.13
C ASP A 106 -23.71 6.00 -0.61
N ARG A 107 -24.27 7.16 -0.24
CA ARG A 107 -23.54 8.10 0.61
C ARG A 107 -23.49 7.51 2.02
N TYR A 108 -22.54 6.60 2.23
CA TYR A 108 -22.20 6.09 3.55
C TYR A 108 -22.17 7.27 4.53
N GLU A 109 -23.00 7.22 5.59
CA GLU A 109 -23.04 8.26 6.63
C GLU A 109 -21.65 8.50 7.27
N ASP A 110 -20.73 7.55 7.09
CA ASP A 110 -19.31 7.61 7.43
C ASP A 110 -18.56 8.79 6.76
N ASP A 111 -19.00 9.24 5.58
CA ASP A 111 -18.33 10.31 4.83
C ASP A 111 -18.43 11.67 5.55
N GLN A 112 -19.55 11.93 6.23
CA GLN A 112 -19.73 13.19 6.98
C GLN A 112 -18.90 13.25 8.26
N LEU A 113 -18.72 12.12 8.95
CA LEU A 113 -17.86 12.04 10.14
C LEU A 113 -16.38 12.07 9.77
N THR A 114 -16.02 11.46 8.62
CA THR A 114 -14.65 11.46 8.10
C THR A 114 -14.24 12.87 7.67
N VAL A 115 -15.07 13.60 6.92
CA VAL A 115 -14.75 14.99 6.50
C VAL A 115 -14.61 15.94 7.70
N ALA A 116 -15.34 15.70 8.79
CA ALA A 116 -15.29 16.53 10.00
C ALA A 116 -14.14 16.19 10.96
N ASP A 117 -13.42 15.07 10.77
CA ASP A 117 -12.33 14.66 11.66
C ASP A 117 -11.13 15.63 11.52
N PRO A 118 -10.70 16.29 12.61
CA PRO A 118 -9.50 17.13 12.61
C PRO A 118 -8.23 16.40 12.16
N LEU A 119 -8.14 15.07 12.34
CA LEU A 119 -6.99 14.27 11.91
C LEU A 119 -6.82 14.29 10.38
N ASN A 120 -7.91 14.37 9.62
CA ASN A 120 -7.85 14.43 8.17
C ASN A 120 -7.34 15.77 7.63
N GLN A 121 -7.21 16.79 8.48
CA GLN A 121 -6.62 18.09 8.13
C GLN A 121 -5.11 18.14 8.41
N ILE A 122 -4.55 17.12 9.06
CA ILE A 122 -3.13 17.08 9.43
C ILE A 122 -2.28 16.73 8.19
N ASN A 123 -1.31 17.58 7.90
CA ASN A 123 -0.23 17.20 6.97
C ASN A 123 0.67 16.19 7.67
N LEU A 124 0.51 14.91 7.31
CA LEU A 124 1.24 13.81 7.94
C LEU A 124 2.76 13.93 7.81
N ALA A 125 3.26 14.39 6.65
CA ALA A 125 4.69 14.57 6.40
C ALA A 125 5.31 15.58 7.38
N ASN A 126 4.68 16.75 7.51
CA ASN A 126 5.11 17.81 8.42
C ASN A 126 5.03 17.34 9.87
N TYR A 127 3.92 16.67 10.24
CA TYR A 127 3.72 16.16 11.60
C TYR A 127 4.80 15.14 11.99
N LEU A 128 5.13 14.19 11.11
CA LEU A 128 6.18 13.20 11.37
C LEU A 128 7.56 13.85 11.45
N ALA A 129 7.88 14.80 10.56
CA ALA A 129 9.13 15.54 10.60
C ALA A 129 9.31 16.27 11.94
N GLU A 130 8.31 17.05 12.35
CA GLU A 130 8.31 17.73 13.65
C GLU A 130 8.40 16.76 14.83
N PHE A 131 7.66 15.65 14.78
CA PHE A 131 7.70 14.62 15.81
C PHE A 131 9.12 14.06 15.99
N PHE A 132 9.81 13.67 14.92
CA PHE A 132 11.16 13.11 15.02
C PHE A 132 12.20 14.13 15.50
N VAL A 133 12.07 15.40 15.07
CA VAL A 133 12.91 16.49 15.59
C VAL A 133 12.69 16.67 17.08
N ASN A 134 11.43 16.84 17.50
CA ASN A 134 11.06 17.06 18.90
C ASN A 134 11.43 15.87 19.78
N PHE A 135 11.21 14.64 19.34
CA PHE A 135 11.53 13.44 20.10
C PHE A 135 13.05 13.27 20.28
N SER A 136 13.84 13.56 19.24
CA SER A 136 15.31 13.51 19.33
C SER A 136 15.90 14.56 20.29
N GLN A 137 15.19 15.67 20.52
CA GLN A 137 15.62 16.74 21.42
C GLN A 137 15.13 16.54 22.86
N SER A 138 13.87 16.16 23.03
CA SER A 138 13.23 15.98 24.34
C SER A 138 13.70 14.72 25.06
N GLU A 139 13.77 13.59 24.35
CA GLU A 139 14.02 12.26 24.92
C GLU A 139 15.24 11.59 24.26
N ARG A 140 16.33 12.36 24.15
CA ARG A 140 17.51 12.00 23.37
C ARG A 140 18.08 10.60 23.64
N GLN A 141 18.17 10.20 24.91
CA GLN A 141 18.73 8.88 25.26
C GLN A 141 17.85 7.72 24.76
N MET A 142 16.53 7.86 24.91
CA MET A 142 15.58 6.86 24.44
C MET A 142 15.55 6.84 22.91
N PHE A 143 15.53 8.01 22.29
CA PHE A 143 15.62 8.15 20.84
C PHE A 143 16.88 7.46 20.31
N ASP A 144 18.07 7.80 20.82
CA ASP A 144 19.34 7.25 20.35
C ASP A 144 19.40 5.72 20.51
N HIS A 145 18.82 5.18 21.58
CA HIS A 145 18.77 3.72 21.80
C HIS A 145 17.86 3.03 20.78
N ILE A 146 16.65 3.54 20.55
CA ILE A 146 15.71 2.94 19.60
C ILE A 146 16.18 3.15 18.16
N PHE A 147 16.74 4.32 17.85
CA PHE A 147 17.24 4.68 16.53
C PHE A 147 18.32 3.70 16.02
N GLN A 148 19.13 3.14 16.92
CA GLN A 148 20.14 2.12 16.57
C GLN A 148 19.53 0.80 16.08
N SER A 149 18.30 0.49 16.49
CA SER A 149 17.61 -0.75 16.09
C SER A 149 16.89 -0.66 14.74
N LEU A 150 16.82 0.53 14.15
CA LEU A 150 16.13 0.78 12.89
C LEU A 150 16.95 0.31 11.68
N THR A 151 16.25 0.01 10.59
CA THR A 151 16.90 -0.31 9.30
C THR A 151 17.66 0.90 8.76
N GLN A 152 18.50 0.69 7.73
CA GLN A 152 19.26 1.79 7.15
C GLN A 152 18.35 2.81 6.48
N ASP A 153 17.32 2.37 5.76
CA ASP A 153 16.38 3.25 5.05
C ASP A 153 15.58 4.11 6.02
N GLN A 154 15.06 3.51 7.09
CA GLN A 154 14.39 4.22 8.19
C GLN A 154 15.29 5.29 8.82
N ARG A 155 16.56 4.95 9.10
CA ARG A 155 17.53 5.90 9.66
C ARG A 155 17.83 7.05 8.70
N ASN A 156 17.99 6.76 7.41
CA ASN A 156 18.22 7.77 6.38
C ASN A 156 17.04 8.74 6.29
N ALA A 157 15.80 8.23 6.25
CA ALA A 157 14.60 9.05 6.16
C ALA A 157 14.46 10.01 7.36
N ILE A 158 14.72 9.52 8.58
CA ILE A 158 14.70 10.35 9.80
C ILE A 158 15.83 11.39 9.79
N GLN A 159 17.03 11.03 9.31
CA GLN A 159 18.15 11.97 9.23
C GLN A 159 17.88 13.11 8.24
N MET A 160 17.20 12.82 7.13
CA MET A 160 16.85 13.82 6.12
C MET A 160 15.96 14.92 6.70
N VAL A 161 14.92 14.57 7.47
CA VAL A 161 14.02 15.56 8.10
C VAL A 161 14.65 16.28 9.29
N ARG A 162 15.71 15.72 9.89
CA ARG A 162 16.47 16.38 10.98
C ARG A 162 17.54 17.34 10.47
N ALA A 163 17.88 17.27 9.18
CA ALA A 163 18.86 18.14 8.53
C ALA A 163 18.23 19.39 7.88
N GLN A 164 16.90 19.42 7.78
CA GLN A 164 16.11 20.58 7.34
C GLN A 164 15.93 21.58 8.48
#